data_AF-A0A497JRC3-F1
#
_entry.id   AF-A0A497JRC3-F1
#
_cell.length_a   1.000
_cell.length_b   1.000
_cell.length_c   1.000
_cell.angle_alpha   90.00
_cell.angle_beta   90.00
_cell.angle_gamma   90.00
#
_symmetry.space_group_name_H-M   'P 1'
#
loop_
_entity.id
_entity.type
_entity.pdbx_description
1 polymer ?
#
loop_
_entity_poly.entity_id
_entity_poly.type
_entity_poly.pdbx_seq_one_letter_code
_entity_poly.pdbx_strand_id
1 'polypeptide(L)'
;MRKVLPTMIFLLMFSLIFSFARSADGENNVWTVDNDGPADFSTIQEAVNAAEDGDTIFVKNGTYFENVVVNKSLSIIGESINETILDGGGGTGFYIISEGVNITCFTIRNSSYGVWLDYAQNCLLQRNKFVNNTKGIGGDNCVSCTISNNVFEGNELGMRLTSFVEFEISQNIVRHNTYGFSLVNGFNTKVHGNRVENNTDFGFHLQKFRLSVIYENNVKENKYGFHLRFTWNNDFYHNNIVNNDIQAIFVVYGSKPNRWDKNSEGNYWSDYNGTDSNRDGIGDSAYVIAEDNSDDFPLMNPYWNPADINHDLKVNCEDISISANAFGAIPGSPNWNPHADITGKTMLVPDGKVDMRDIGLIAKNYGQTYVAK
;
A
#
# COMPACT_ATOMS: atom_id res chain seq x y z
N MET A 1 -19.74 -36.26 37.40
CA MET A 1 -19.23 -34.88 37.30
C MET A 1 -18.37 -34.79 36.04
N ARG A 2 -18.74 -33.86 35.12
CA ARG A 2 -18.02 -33.39 33.89
C ARG A 2 -17.59 -34.50 32.90
N LYS A 3 -18.24 -34.78 31.76
CA LYS A 3 -18.58 -33.95 30.55
C LYS A 3 -17.48 -32.95 30.18
N VAL A 4 -16.76 -33.18 29.06
CA VAL A 4 -16.79 -32.37 27.81
C VAL A 4 -16.36 -33.27 26.62
N LEU A 5 -17.05 -33.03 25.49
CA LEU A 5 -17.05 -33.68 24.18
C LEU A 5 -15.85 -33.30 23.27
N PRO A 6 -15.69 -33.97 22.11
CA PRO A 6 -14.60 -33.78 21.16
C PRO A 6 -14.84 -32.67 20.12
N THR A 7 -13.73 -32.30 19.50
CA THR A 7 -13.48 -31.52 18.28
C THR A 7 -14.54 -31.74 17.17
N MET A 8 -15.41 -30.77 16.94
CA MET A 8 -16.18 -30.56 15.68
C MET A 8 -17.02 -29.27 15.78
N ILE A 9 -16.38 -28.10 15.61
CA ILE A 9 -17.07 -26.82 15.41
C ILE A 9 -16.27 -26.05 14.36
N PHE A 10 -16.59 -26.23 13.08
CA PHE A 10 -16.37 -25.20 12.04
C PHE A 10 -17.12 -25.46 10.70
N LEU A 11 -18.27 -26.15 10.69
CA LEU A 11 -18.89 -26.55 9.42
C LEU A 11 -20.42 -26.61 9.38
N LEU A 12 -21.11 -25.78 10.18
CA LEU A 12 -22.59 -25.72 10.19
C LEU A 12 -23.09 -24.30 10.49
N MET A 13 -23.13 -23.43 9.47
CA MET A 13 -24.10 -22.33 9.36
C MET A 13 -24.22 -21.90 7.89
N PHE A 14 -24.59 -22.82 6.99
CA PHE A 14 -25.08 -22.47 5.65
C PHE A 14 -26.07 -23.55 5.17
N SER A 15 -27.20 -23.67 5.86
CA SER A 15 -28.39 -24.33 5.31
C SER A 15 -29.62 -24.01 6.15
N LEU A 16 -30.68 -23.57 5.47
CA LEU A 16 -32.07 -23.35 5.90
C LEU A 16 -32.39 -21.99 6.54
N ILE A 17 -33.00 -21.09 5.75
CA ILE A 17 -34.44 -20.77 5.72
C ILE A 17 -34.62 -19.60 4.73
N PHE A 18 -35.39 -19.76 3.65
CA PHE A 18 -36.09 -18.63 3.03
C PHE A 18 -37.46 -19.10 2.52
N SER A 19 -38.46 -18.94 3.39
CA SER A 19 -39.84 -18.74 2.95
C SER A 19 -40.49 -17.67 3.83
N PHE A 20 -40.97 -16.63 3.15
CA PHE A 20 -41.90 -15.57 3.55
C PHE A 20 -41.38 -14.24 4.12
N ALA A 21 -41.97 -13.20 3.50
CA ALA A 21 -42.08 -11.78 3.86
C ALA A 21 -40.87 -10.88 3.54
N ARG A 22 -40.87 -10.36 2.30
CA ARG A 22 -40.09 -9.20 1.86
C ARG A 22 -40.55 -7.97 2.63
N SER A 23 -39.77 -7.52 3.61
CA SER A 23 -39.91 -6.18 4.20
C SER A 23 -39.18 -5.16 3.32
N ALA A 24 -39.81 -4.01 3.09
CA ALA A 24 -39.26 -2.89 2.35
C ALA A 24 -38.32 -2.05 3.24
N ASP A 25 -37.17 -2.63 3.56
CA ASP A 25 -35.93 -1.90 3.89
C ASP A 25 -34.88 -2.56 3.00
N GLY A 26 -34.31 -1.81 2.05
CA GLY A 26 -33.49 -2.37 0.97
C GLY A 26 -32.18 -2.95 1.50
N GLU A 27 -32.17 -4.23 1.86
CA GLU A 27 -30.94 -4.98 2.07
C GLU A 27 -30.25 -5.18 0.72
N ASN A 28 -29.00 -4.72 0.61
CA ASN A 28 -28.17 -4.96 -0.56
C ASN A 28 -28.05 -6.47 -0.80
N ASN A 29 -28.31 -6.91 -2.03
CA ASN A 29 -28.27 -8.33 -2.37
C ASN A 29 -26.82 -8.82 -2.45
N VAL A 30 -26.66 -10.13 -2.21
CA VAL A 30 -25.41 -10.83 -2.48
C VAL A 30 -25.66 -11.81 -3.63
N TRP A 31 -25.01 -11.57 -4.77
CA TRP A 31 -25.02 -12.44 -5.93
C TRP A 31 -23.80 -13.34 -5.93
N THR A 32 -23.99 -14.63 -6.14
CA THR A 32 -22.90 -15.59 -6.23
C THR A 32 -22.52 -15.88 -7.67
N VAL A 33 -21.22 -16.01 -7.93
CA VAL A 33 -20.68 -16.36 -9.25
C VAL A 33 -19.77 -17.58 -9.11
N ASP A 34 -19.99 -18.61 -9.92
CA ASP A 34 -19.19 -19.83 -9.96
C ASP A 34 -19.15 -20.37 -11.39
N ASN A 35 -17.95 -20.58 -11.94
CA ASN A 35 -17.77 -20.98 -13.34
C ASN A 35 -17.92 -22.50 -13.57
N ASP A 36 -17.93 -23.31 -12.51
CA ASP A 36 -18.06 -24.77 -12.61
C ASP A 36 -19.00 -25.39 -11.56
N GLY A 37 -19.52 -24.59 -10.62
CA GLY A 37 -20.42 -25.02 -9.55
C GLY A 37 -21.77 -24.30 -9.51
N PRO A 38 -22.59 -24.60 -8.48
CA PRO A 38 -23.90 -23.97 -8.30
C PRO A 38 -23.74 -22.54 -7.77
N ALA A 39 -24.21 -21.57 -8.55
CA ALA A 39 -24.28 -20.16 -8.19
C ALA A 39 -25.43 -19.46 -8.92
N ASP A 40 -25.68 -18.20 -8.58
CA ASP A 40 -26.70 -17.38 -9.28
C ASP A 40 -26.31 -17.12 -10.74
N PHE A 41 -25.01 -16.95 -11.00
CA PHE A 41 -24.45 -16.70 -12.32
C PHE A 41 -23.18 -17.51 -12.58
N SER A 42 -22.92 -17.75 -13.87
CA SER A 42 -21.71 -18.47 -14.32
C SER A 42 -20.54 -17.53 -14.64
N THR A 43 -20.84 -16.25 -14.85
CA THR A 43 -19.88 -15.21 -15.22
C THR A 43 -20.04 -13.98 -14.35
N ILE A 44 -18.96 -13.22 -14.19
CA ILE A 44 -18.95 -11.99 -13.39
C ILE A 44 -19.80 -10.92 -14.10
N GLN A 45 -19.72 -10.83 -15.43
CA GLN A 45 -20.49 -9.83 -16.17
C GLN A 45 -22.01 -10.04 -16.05
N GLU A 46 -22.49 -11.29 -16.04
CA GLU A 46 -23.91 -11.58 -15.81
C GLU A 46 -24.40 -11.08 -14.45
N ALA A 47 -23.60 -11.30 -13.40
CA ALA A 47 -23.90 -10.79 -12.06
C ALA A 47 -23.90 -9.26 -12.02
N VAL A 48 -22.93 -8.59 -12.66
CA VAL A 48 -22.91 -7.13 -12.78
C VAL A 48 -24.15 -6.61 -13.51
N ASN A 49 -24.59 -7.30 -14.56
CA ASN A 49 -25.77 -6.90 -15.32
C ASN A 49 -27.06 -7.00 -14.48
N ALA A 50 -27.16 -8.02 -13.62
CA ALA A 50 -28.32 -8.26 -12.77
C ALA A 50 -28.36 -7.42 -11.48
N ALA A 51 -27.19 -7.08 -10.93
CA ALA A 51 -27.08 -6.36 -9.66
C ALA A 51 -27.64 -4.93 -9.71
N GLU A 52 -28.04 -4.39 -8.57
CA GLU A 52 -28.38 -2.98 -8.36
C GLU A 52 -27.26 -2.25 -7.60
N ASP A 53 -27.27 -0.91 -7.58
CA ASP A 53 -26.27 -0.15 -6.82
C ASP A 53 -26.32 -0.53 -5.34
N GLY A 54 -25.13 -0.75 -4.75
CA GLY A 54 -24.93 -1.20 -3.39
C GLY A 54 -24.78 -2.73 -3.25
N ASP A 55 -25.17 -3.51 -4.25
CA ASP A 55 -25.09 -4.97 -4.20
C ASP A 55 -23.63 -5.48 -4.10
N THR A 56 -23.51 -6.70 -3.59
CA THR A 56 -22.25 -7.44 -3.54
C THR A 56 -22.29 -8.60 -4.53
N ILE A 57 -21.21 -8.79 -5.28
CA ILE A 57 -20.96 -9.94 -6.13
C ILE A 57 -19.83 -10.74 -5.48
N PHE A 58 -20.16 -11.93 -4.98
CA PHE A 58 -19.21 -12.86 -4.38
C PHE A 58 -18.80 -13.92 -5.41
N VAL A 59 -17.53 -13.90 -5.81
CA VAL A 59 -17.00 -14.75 -6.88
C VAL A 59 -16.21 -15.90 -6.29
N LYS A 60 -16.64 -17.13 -6.56
CA LYS A 60 -16.00 -18.36 -6.13
C LYS A 60 -14.64 -18.56 -6.76
N ASN A 61 -13.85 -19.43 -6.16
CA ASN A 61 -12.59 -19.87 -6.75
C ASN A 61 -12.81 -20.44 -8.15
N GLY A 62 -11.96 -20.05 -9.09
CA GLY A 62 -12.16 -20.36 -10.50
C GLY A 62 -11.34 -19.46 -11.40
N THR A 63 -11.27 -19.79 -12.69
CA THR A 63 -10.68 -18.90 -13.71
C THR A 63 -11.78 -18.40 -14.62
N TYR A 64 -11.97 -17.08 -14.59
CA TYR A 64 -12.94 -16.34 -15.36
C TYR A 64 -12.23 -15.67 -16.53
N PHE A 65 -12.54 -16.10 -17.75
CA PHE A 65 -11.99 -15.53 -18.97
C PHE A 65 -12.93 -14.44 -19.48
N GLU A 66 -12.80 -13.25 -18.92
CA GLU A 66 -13.77 -12.16 -19.10
C GLU A 66 -13.09 -10.79 -19.18
N ASN A 67 -13.81 -9.84 -19.78
CA ASN A 67 -13.55 -8.42 -19.67
C ASN A 67 -14.82 -7.76 -19.11
N VAL A 68 -14.78 -7.39 -17.83
CA VAL A 68 -15.96 -7.00 -17.05
C VAL A 68 -16.10 -5.49 -17.03
N VAL A 69 -17.21 -4.97 -17.56
CA VAL A 69 -17.59 -3.56 -17.47
C VAL A 69 -18.42 -3.35 -16.22
N VAL A 70 -17.91 -2.55 -15.28
CA VAL A 70 -18.57 -2.22 -14.01
C VAL A 70 -19.11 -0.80 -14.09
N ASN A 71 -20.43 -0.70 -14.26
CA ASN A 71 -21.16 0.55 -14.47
C ASN A 71 -22.16 0.88 -13.35
N LYS A 72 -22.04 0.19 -12.22
CA LYS A 72 -22.87 0.33 -11.01
C LYS A 72 -21.95 0.36 -9.79
N SER A 73 -22.40 1.00 -8.72
CA SER A 73 -21.67 1.03 -7.45
C SER A 73 -21.76 -0.35 -6.79
N LEU A 74 -20.73 -1.17 -6.93
CA LEU A 74 -20.77 -2.59 -6.54
C LEU A 74 -19.56 -2.99 -5.71
N SER A 75 -19.75 -3.94 -4.80
CA SER A 75 -18.64 -4.68 -4.18
C SER A 75 -18.44 -6.03 -4.87
N ILE A 76 -17.34 -6.21 -5.60
CA ILE A 76 -16.98 -7.45 -6.28
C ILE A 76 -15.81 -8.08 -5.51
N ILE A 77 -16.08 -9.23 -4.90
CA ILE A 77 -15.19 -9.86 -3.91
C ILE A 77 -14.89 -11.29 -4.34
N GLY A 78 -13.62 -11.60 -4.57
CA GLY A 78 -13.15 -12.97 -4.79
C GLY A 78 -13.06 -13.75 -3.49
N GLU A 79 -13.34 -15.05 -3.55
CA GLU A 79 -13.21 -15.98 -2.43
C GLU A 79 -11.75 -16.10 -1.95
N SER A 80 -10.78 -16.05 -2.87
CA SER A 80 -9.36 -16.14 -2.55
C SER A 80 -8.48 -15.43 -3.57
N ILE A 81 -7.57 -14.58 -3.09
CA ILE A 81 -6.57 -13.90 -3.95
C ILE A 81 -5.75 -14.88 -4.81
N ASN A 82 -5.55 -16.12 -4.37
CA ASN A 82 -4.71 -17.10 -5.07
C ASN A 82 -5.49 -17.97 -6.06
N GLU A 83 -6.80 -18.08 -5.92
CA GLU A 83 -7.62 -19.08 -6.62
C GLU A 83 -8.81 -18.48 -7.37
N THR A 84 -9.27 -17.27 -7.02
CA THR A 84 -10.22 -16.49 -7.82
C THR A 84 -9.45 -15.65 -8.84
N ILE A 85 -9.45 -16.11 -10.10
CA ILE A 85 -8.62 -15.56 -11.17
C ILE A 85 -9.51 -14.92 -12.24
N LEU A 86 -9.29 -13.64 -12.52
CA LEU A 86 -9.78 -12.99 -13.73
C LEU A 86 -8.64 -12.94 -14.77
N ASP A 87 -8.85 -13.59 -15.91
CA ASP A 87 -7.92 -13.62 -17.02
C ASP A 87 -8.48 -12.81 -18.20
N GLY A 88 -7.91 -11.63 -18.43
CA GLY A 88 -8.46 -10.68 -19.40
C GLY A 88 -8.07 -10.94 -20.84
N GLY A 89 -7.22 -11.94 -21.14
CA GLY A 89 -6.91 -12.36 -22.51
C GLY A 89 -6.35 -11.27 -23.44
N GLY A 90 -5.66 -10.28 -22.89
CA GLY A 90 -5.12 -9.11 -23.59
C GLY A 90 -6.04 -7.89 -23.59
N GLY A 91 -7.30 -8.04 -23.15
CA GLY A 91 -8.25 -6.96 -22.96
C GLY A 91 -8.08 -6.21 -21.63
N THR A 92 -9.14 -5.54 -21.17
CA THR A 92 -9.19 -4.95 -19.82
C THR A 92 -9.93 -5.92 -18.90
N GLY A 93 -9.32 -6.32 -17.78
CA GLY A 93 -9.95 -7.22 -16.81
C GLY A 93 -11.23 -6.60 -16.24
N PHE A 94 -11.09 -5.56 -15.41
CA PHE A 94 -12.21 -4.73 -14.94
C PHE A 94 -12.14 -3.32 -15.56
N TYR A 95 -13.17 -2.92 -16.29
CA TYR A 95 -13.35 -1.57 -16.80
C TYR A 95 -14.39 -0.85 -15.94
N ILE A 96 -13.94 0.06 -15.07
CA ILE A 96 -14.77 0.72 -14.06
C ILE A 96 -15.14 2.12 -14.53
N ILE A 97 -16.44 2.37 -14.72
CA ILE A 97 -17.05 3.65 -15.11
C ILE A 97 -18.08 4.15 -14.09
N SER A 98 -18.04 3.61 -12.88
CA SER A 98 -18.93 4.01 -11.79
C SER A 98 -18.13 4.41 -10.55
N GLU A 99 -18.80 5.12 -9.64
CA GLU A 99 -18.25 5.47 -8.34
C GLU A 99 -18.49 4.36 -7.30
N GLY A 100 -17.72 4.40 -6.21
CA GLY A 100 -17.96 3.51 -5.06
C GLY A 100 -17.70 2.02 -5.33
N VAL A 101 -17.07 1.67 -6.46
CA VAL A 101 -16.77 0.28 -6.81
C VAL A 101 -15.65 -0.25 -5.94
N ASN A 102 -15.86 -1.43 -5.37
CA ASN A 102 -14.88 -2.14 -4.57
C ASN A 102 -14.49 -3.46 -5.27
N ILE A 103 -13.20 -3.65 -5.58
CA ILE A 103 -12.66 -4.89 -6.13
C ILE A 103 -11.67 -5.47 -5.13
N THR A 104 -11.92 -6.68 -4.63
CA THR A 104 -11.01 -7.33 -3.66
C THR A 104 -10.81 -8.82 -3.88
N CYS A 105 -9.64 -9.31 -3.46
CA CYS A 105 -9.32 -10.74 -3.39
C CYS A 105 -9.30 -11.47 -4.75
N PHE A 106 -8.87 -10.80 -5.83
CA PHE A 106 -8.62 -11.44 -7.13
C PHE A 106 -7.13 -11.57 -7.45
N THR A 107 -6.76 -12.62 -8.19
CA THR A 107 -5.64 -12.53 -9.13
C THR A 107 -6.17 -12.05 -10.49
N ILE A 108 -5.64 -10.94 -11.00
CA ILE A 108 -6.02 -10.35 -12.30
C ILE A 108 -4.80 -10.40 -13.22
N ARG A 109 -4.93 -11.10 -14.35
CA ARG A 109 -3.76 -11.41 -15.19
C ARG A 109 -4.00 -11.32 -16.69
N ASN A 110 -2.88 -11.35 -17.41
CA ASN A 110 -2.81 -11.42 -18.87
C ASN A 110 -3.66 -10.35 -19.56
N SER A 111 -3.76 -9.15 -18.99
CA SER A 111 -4.59 -8.06 -19.49
C SER A 111 -3.72 -6.91 -20.04
N SER A 112 -4.25 -6.13 -20.98
CA SER A 112 -3.69 -4.81 -21.29
C SER A 112 -3.80 -3.89 -20.07
N TYR A 113 -4.97 -3.89 -19.42
CA TYR A 113 -5.19 -3.27 -18.12
C TYR A 113 -5.84 -4.30 -17.21
N GLY A 114 -5.23 -4.64 -16.07
CA GLY A 114 -5.90 -5.50 -15.09
C GLY A 114 -7.17 -4.83 -14.58
N VAL A 115 -7.06 -3.58 -14.13
CA VAL A 115 -8.19 -2.67 -13.89
C VAL A 115 -7.95 -1.36 -14.64
N TRP A 116 -8.98 -0.83 -15.29
CA TRP A 116 -9.02 0.52 -15.82
C TRP A 116 -10.07 1.35 -15.07
N LEU A 117 -9.66 2.47 -14.48
CA LEU A 117 -10.53 3.46 -13.84
C LEU A 117 -10.79 4.61 -14.82
N ASP A 118 -12.04 4.85 -15.19
CA ASP A 118 -12.43 5.86 -16.18
C ASP A 118 -13.40 6.87 -15.57
N TYR A 119 -12.92 8.07 -15.24
CA TYR A 119 -13.66 9.06 -14.45
C TYR A 119 -14.22 8.52 -13.12
N ALA A 120 -13.63 7.44 -12.62
CA ALA A 120 -14.11 6.74 -11.44
C ALA A 120 -13.80 7.54 -10.16
N GLN A 121 -14.71 7.44 -9.19
CA GLN A 121 -14.60 8.16 -7.92
C GLN A 121 -14.82 7.23 -6.73
N ASN A 122 -14.14 7.50 -5.63
CA ASN A 122 -14.36 6.78 -4.36
C ASN A 122 -14.26 5.26 -4.48
N CYS A 123 -13.47 4.75 -5.42
CA CYS A 123 -13.32 3.31 -5.64
C CYS A 123 -12.23 2.73 -4.73
N LEU A 124 -12.42 1.48 -4.32
CA LEU A 124 -11.49 0.72 -3.49
C LEU A 124 -10.95 -0.47 -4.28
N LEU A 125 -9.65 -0.49 -4.52
CA LEU A 125 -8.95 -1.64 -5.12
C LEU A 125 -8.01 -2.19 -4.05
N GLN A 126 -8.39 -3.29 -3.42
CA GLN A 126 -7.66 -3.80 -2.25
C GLN A 126 -7.45 -5.31 -2.25
N ARG A 127 -6.27 -5.77 -1.81
CA ARG A 127 -5.94 -7.20 -1.67
C ARG A 127 -6.09 -7.98 -2.99
N ASN A 128 -5.71 -7.35 -4.09
CA ASN A 128 -5.65 -8.00 -5.41
C ASN A 128 -4.19 -8.27 -5.80
N LYS A 129 -4.00 -9.23 -6.69
CA LYS A 129 -2.72 -9.57 -7.30
C LYS A 129 -2.78 -9.32 -8.80
N PHE A 130 -1.97 -8.41 -9.32
CA PHE A 130 -1.87 -8.07 -10.74
C PHE A 130 -0.63 -8.73 -11.35
N VAL A 131 -0.82 -9.65 -12.30
CA VAL A 131 0.27 -10.47 -12.85
C VAL A 131 0.28 -10.47 -14.39
N ASN A 132 1.45 -10.31 -15.00
CA ASN A 132 1.64 -10.40 -16.45
C ASN A 132 0.67 -9.49 -17.25
N ASN A 133 0.35 -8.33 -16.70
CA ASN A 133 -0.43 -7.33 -17.41
C ASN A 133 0.50 -6.32 -18.08
N THR A 134 0.04 -5.69 -19.14
CA THR A 134 0.72 -4.51 -19.69
C THR A 134 0.66 -3.38 -18.64
N LYS A 135 -0.49 -3.18 -18.00
CA LYS A 135 -0.67 -2.29 -16.86
C LYS A 135 -1.48 -3.03 -15.80
N GLY A 136 -0.98 -3.16 -14.57
CA GLY A 136 -1.75 -3.78 -13.48
C GLY A 136 -3.03 -2.98 -13.20
N ILE A 137 -2.85 -1.72 -12.81
CA ILE A 137 -3.94 -0.73 -12.73
C ILE A 137 -3.62 0.45 -13.65
N GLY A 138 -4.60 0.86 -14.44
CA GLY A 138 -4.61 2.13 -15.16
C GLY A 138 -5.78 3.01 -14.76
N GLY A 139 -5.67 4.31 -15.03
CA GLY A 139 -6.83 5.19 -14.95
C GLY A 139 -6.57 6.61 -15.45
N ASP A 140 -7.65 7.32 -15.74
CA ASP A 140 -7.66 8.73 -16.14
C ASP A 140 -8.83 9.49 -15.51
N ASN A 141 -8.57 10.75 -15.12
CA ASN A 141 -9.57 11.68 -14.55
C ASN A 141 -10.30 11.15 -13.30
N CYS A 142 -9.62 10.39 -12.45
CA CYS A 142 -10.21 9.76 -11.28
C CYS A 142 -9.98 10.56 -10.00
N VAL A 143 -10.88 10.40 -9.01
CA VAL A 143 -10.85 11.18 -7.76
C VAL A 143 -11.09 10.30 -6.53
N SER A 144 -10.31 10.51 -5.47
CA SER A 144 -10.56 9.92 -4.15
C SER A 144 -10.62 8.39 -4.10
N CYS A 145 -9.89 7.70 -4.99
CA CYS A 145 -9.79 6.25 -4.96
C CYS A 145 -8.68 5.78 -4.02
N THR A 146 -8.88 4.60 -3.43
CA THR A 146 -7.90 3.93 -2.56
C THR A 146 -7.37 2.68 -3.25
N ILE A 147 -6.05 2.58 -3.36
CA ILE A 147 -5.35 1.44 -3.94
C ILE A 147 -4.40 0.91 -2.87
N SER A 148 -4.83 -0.12 -2.14
CA SER A 148 -4.07 -0.60 -0.99
C SER A 148 -3.90 -2.11 -0.88
N ASN A 149 -2.81 -2.55 -0.25
CA ASN A 149 -2.58 -3.98 0.02
C ASN A 149 -2.61 -4.86 -1.24
N ASN A 150 -2.27 -4.32 -2.41
CA ASN A 150 -2.20 -5.08 -3.65
C ASN A 150 -0.77 -5.57 -3.92
N VAL A 151 -0.66 -6.61 -4.74
CA VAL A 151 0.61 -7.13 -5.24
C VAL A 151 0.68 -6.91 -6.75
N PHE A 152 1.72 -6.23 -7.22
CA PHE A 152 1.99 -6.01 -8.64
C PHE A 152 3.27 -6.74 -9.00
N GLU A 153 3.16 -7.80 -9.82
CA GLU A 153 4.29 -8.69 -10.13
C GLU A 153 4.35 -9.05 -11.61
N GLY A 154 5.51 -8.85 -12.26
CA GLY A 154 5.70 -9.27 -13.65
C GLY A 154 4.93 -8.47 -14.69
N ASN A 155 4.51 -7.24 -14.37
CA ASN A 155 3.81 -6.37 -15.32
C ASN A 155 4.79 -5.48 -16.09
N GLU A 156 4.42 -4.96 -17.26
CA GLU A 156 5.20 -3.87 -17.88
C GLU A 156 5.15 -2.63 -16.97
N LEU A 157 3.95 -2.19 -16.58
CA LEU A 157 3.77 -1.21 -15.51
C LEU A 157 2.90 -1.80 -14.40
N GLY A 158 3.38 -1.78 -13.15
CA GLY A 158 2.57 -2.16 -11.99
C GLY A 158 1.32 -1.28 -11.92
N MET A 159 1.52 0.04 -11.93
CA MET A 159 0.42 1.00 -11.99
C MET A 159 0.76 2.18 -12.92
N ARG A 160 -0.23 2.61 -13.72
CA ARG A 160 -0.16 3.80 -14.58
C ARG A 160 -1.41 4.67 -14.42
N LEU A 161 -1.32 5.68 -13.55
CA LEU A 161 -2.41 6.66 -13.38
C LEU A 161 -2.09 7.96 -14.10
N THR A 162 -3.11 8.55 -14.72
CA THR A 162 -3.05 9.86 -15.37
C THR A 162 -4.16 10.75 -14.81
N SER A 163 -3.89 12.04 -14.64
CA SER A 163 -4.88 13.07 -14.25
C SER A 163 -5.76 12.65 -13.05
N PHE A 164 -5.14 12.39 -11.90
CA PHE A 164 -5.86 11.87 -10.73
C PHE A 164 -5.67 12.75 -9.50
N VAL A 165 -6.66 12.73 -8.60
CA VAL A 165 -6.72 13.65 -7.45
C VAL A 165 -7.12 12.90 -6.19
N GLU A 166 -6.48 13.22 -5.06
CA GLU A 166 -6.90 12.74 -3.73
C GLU A 166 -6.84 11.23 -3.53
N PHE A 167 -5.91 10.57 -4.23
CA PHE A 167 -5.72 9.13 -4.06
C PHE A 167 -4.99 8.80 -2.76
N GLU A 168 -5.30 7.61 -2.24
CA GLU A 168 -4.55 6.94 -1.17
C GLU A 168 -3.93 5.67 -1.75
N ILE A 169 -2.60 5.65 -1.91
CA ILE A 169 -1.85 4.52 -2.49
C ILE A 169 -0.95 3.96 -1.41
N SER A 170 -1.35 2.85 -0.79
CA SER A 170 -0.68 2.40 0.43
C SER A 170 -0.51 0.89 0.59
N GLN A 171 0.56 0.49 1.27
CA GLN A 171 0.80 -0.92 1.65
C GLN A 171 0.82 -1.89 0.46
N ASN A 172 1.15 -1.43 -0.74
CA ASN A 172 1.27 -2.28 -1.92
C ASN A 172 2.67 -2.88 -2.01
N ILE A 173 2.75 -4.10 -2.56
CA ILE A 173 4.02 -4.75 -2.92
C ILE A 173 4.16 -4.68 -4.44
N VAL A 174 5.23 -4.05 -4.91
CA VAL A 174 5.45 -3.76 -6.33
C VAL A 174 6.82 -4.25 -6.72
N ARG A 175 6.87 -5.35 -7.45
CA ARG A 175 8.14 -6.00 -7.76
C ARG A 175 8.19 -6.69 -9.11
N HIS A 176 9.39 -6.79 -9.66
CA HIS A 176 9.62 -7.49 -10.93
C HIS A 176 8.79 -6.96 -12.08
N ASN A 177 8.43 -5.67 -12.04
CA ASN A 177 7.79 -4.97 -13.15
C ASN A 177 8.87 -4.20 -13.94
N THR A 178 8.55 -3.74 -15.16
CA THR A 178 9.46 -2.80 -15.83
C THR A 178 9.43 -1.45 -15.13
N TYR A 179 8.21 -0.95 -14.88
CA TYR A 179 7.94 0.22 -14.05
C TYR A 179 7.11 -0.24 -12.86
N GLY A 180 7.49 0.13 -11.64
CA GLY A 180 6.68 -0.09 -10.47
C GLY A 180 5.42 0.79 -10.53
N PHE A 181 5.57 2.05 -10.17
CA PHE A 181 4.52 3.06 -10.24
C PHE A 181 4.84 4.17 -11.23
N SER A 182 3.91 4.46 -12.12
CA SER A 182 3.96 5.57 -13.06
C SER A 182 2.78 6.51 -12.82
N LEU A 183 3.04 7.61 -12.12
CA LEU A 183 2.04 8.54 -11.62
C LEU A 183 2.15 9.88 -12.34
N VAL A 184 1.16 10.21 -13.15
CA VAL A 184 1.20 11.38 -14.05
C VAL A 184 0.05 12.34 -13.80
N ASN A 185 0.37 13.63 -13.70
CA ASN A 185 -0.57 14.71 -13.38
C ASN A 185 -1.35 14.44 -12.08
N GLY A 186 -0.75 13.74 -11.11
CA GLY A 186 -1.37 13.48 -9.82
C GLY A 186 -1.32 14.69 -8.88
N PHE A 187 -2.36 14.85 -8.08
CA PHE A 187 -2.54 16.00 -7.18
C PHE A 187 -3.13 15.58 -5.83
N ASN A 188 -2.67 16.22 -4.74
CA ASN A 188 -3.22 16.04 -3.40
C ASN A 188 -3.30 14.56 -2.96
N THR A 189 -2.32 13.76 -3.36
CA THR A 189 -2.31 12.30 -3.18
C THR A 189 -1.39 11.92 -2.03
N LYS A 190 -1.74 10.84 -1.32
CA LYS A 190 -0.86 10.19 -0.34
C LYS A 190 -0.35 8.87 -0.88
N VAL A 191 0.95 8.66 -0.75
CA VAL A 191 1.63 7.44 -1.22
C VAL A 191 2.52 6.92 -0.10
N HIS A 192 2.12 5.86 0.60
CA HIS A 192 2.84 5.46 1.80
C HIS A 192 2.84 3.97 2.15
N GLY A 193 3.86 3.54 2.89
CA GLY A 193 3.97 2.14 3.33
C GLY A 193 4.12 1.14 2.18
N ASN A 194 4.44 1.60 0.95
CA ASN A 194 4.58 0.71 -0.19
C ASN A 194 5.98 0.09 -0.23
N ARG A 195 6.08 -1.17 -0.63
CA ARG A 195 7.34 -1.87 -0.90
C ARG A 195 7.53 -1.95 -2.41
N VAL A 196 8.39 -1.09 -2.93
CA VAL A 196 8.66 -0.95 -4.37
C VAL A 196 10.08 -1.41 -4.65
N GLU A 197 10.22 -2.65 -5.13
CA GLU A 197 11.51 -3.32 -5.19
C GLU A 197 11.76 -4.13 -6.45
N ASN A 198 13.02 -4.26 -6.87
CA ASN A 198 13.40 -5.18 -7.96
C ASN A 198 12.60 -4.93 -9.26
N ASN A 199 12.29 -3.66 -9.57
CA ASN A 199 11.72 -3.27 -10.85
C ASN A 199 12.84 -2.85 -11.80
N THR A 200 12.77 -3.28 -13.06
CA THR A 200 13.93 -3.24 -13.96
C THR A 200 14.30 -1.84 -14.44
N ASP A 201 13.37 -0.87 -14.38
CA ASP A 201 13.66 0.53 -14.70
C ASP A 201 13.30 1.46 -13.53
N PHE A 202 12.03 1.81 -13.35
CA PHE A 202 11.63 2.79 -12.35
C PHE A 202 10.89 2.12 -11.19
N GLY A 203 11.30 2.40 -9.94
CA GLY A 203 10.45 2.17 -8.78
C GLY A 203 9.27 3.14 -8.81
N PHE A 204 9.57 4.43 -8.70
CA PHE A 204 8.60 5.52 -8.89
C PHE A 204 8.98 6.40 -10.08
N HIS A 205 8.09 6.48 -11.06
CA HIS A 205 8.12 7.49 -12.12
C HIS A 205 7.02 8.53 -11.86
N LEU A 206 7.42 9.71 -11.41
CA LEU A 206 6.50 10.81 -11.11
C LEU A 206 6.63 11.91 -12.17
N GLN A 207 5.53 12.25 -12.83
CA GLN A 207 5.51 13.30 -13.84
C GLN A 207 4.39 14.31 -13.57
N LYS A 208 4.71 15.61 -13.48
CA LYS A 208 3.71 16.65 -13.17
C LYS A 208 2.93 16.36 -11.88
N PHE A 209 3.57 15.66 -10.95
CA PHE A 209 3.00 15.25 -9.67
C PHE A 209 3.23 16.37 -8.64
N ARG A 210 2.21 16.76 -7.87
CA ARG A 210 2.29 17.95 -7.00
C ARG A 210 1.35 17.92 -5.81
N LEU A 211 1.64 18.76 -4.82
CA LEU A 211 0.86 18.93 -3.58
C LEU A 211 0.56 17.60 -2.88
N SER A 212 1.46 16.63 -3.00
CA SER A 212 1.26 15.26 -2.53
C SER A 212 2.30 14.90 -1.48
N VAL A 213 2.05 13.80 -0.78
CA VAL A 213 2.91 13.33 0.30
C VAL A 213 3.32 11.88 0.04
N ILE A 214 4.63 11.63 -0.01
CA ILE A 214 5.23 10.32 -0.27
C ILE A 214 6.08 9.95 0.95
N TYR A 215 5.63 9.00 1.76
CA TYR A 215 6.27 8.72 3.04
C TYR A 215 6.24 7.25 3.45
N GLU A 216 7.17 6.80 4.28
CA GLU A 216 7.22 5.39 4.78
C GLU A 216 7.29 4.33 3.67
N ASN A 217 7.73 4.68 2.47
CA ASN A 217 7.89 3.71 1.39
C ASN A 217 9.27 3.06 1.47
N ASN A 218 9.33 1.77 1.18
CA ASN A 218 10.59 1.05 0.99
C ASN A 218 10.87 0.89 -0.50
N VAL A 219 11.80 1.69 -1.01
CA VAL A 219 12.15 1.82 -2.43
C VAL A 219 13.55 1.29 -2.64
N LYS A 220 13.67 0.06 -3.15
CA LYS A 220 14.98 -0.60 -3.20
C LYS A 220 15.26 -1.45 -4.41
N GLU A 221 16.52 -1.62 -4.77
CA GLU A 221 16.93 -2.58 -5.82
C GLU A 221 16.23 -2.31 -7.17
N ASN A 222 15.89 -1.05 -7.46
CA ASN A 222 15.40 -0.62 -8.78
C ASN A 222 16.51 0.12 -9.53
N LYS A 223 16.46 0.19 -10.85
CA LYS A 223 17.43 1.02 -11.59
C LYS A 223 17.30 2.51 -11.24
N TYR A 224 16.09 3.01 -11.07
CA TYR A 224 15.82 4.33 -10.49
C TYR A 224 14.85 4.17 -9.33
N GLY A 225 15.22 4.62 -8.12
CA GLY A 225 14.30 4.67 -6.98
C GLY A 225 13.17 5.66 -7.25
N PHE A 226 13.53 6.95 -7.36
CA PHE A 226 12.63 8.03 -7.75
C PHE A 226 13.11 8.73 -9.04
N HIS A 227 12.29 8.68 -10.08
CA HIS A 227 12.50 9.44 -11.30
C HIS A 227 11.45 10.55 -11.43
N LEU A 228 11.90 11.80 -11.36
CA LEU A 228 11.05 12.98 -11.24
C LEU A 228 11.11 13.85 -12.51
N ARG A 229 9.95 14.15 -13.08
CA ARG A 229 9.83 14.98 -14.28
C ARG A 229 8.76 16.06 -14.13
N PHE A 230 9.15 17.32 -14.03
CA PHE A 230 8.24 18.41 -13.69
C PHE A 230 7.46 18.08 -12.40
N THR A 231 8.12 17.65 -11.34
CA THR A 231 7.47 17.30 -10.07
C THR A 231 7.80 18.38 -9.05
N TRP A 232 6.81 18.92 -8.33
CA TRP A 232 7.02 20.06 -7.43
C TRP A 232 6.05 20.10 -6.25
N ASN A 233 6.42 20.82 -5.18
CA ASN A 233 5.60 21.01 -3.98
C ASN A 233 5.07 19.68 -3.41
N ASN A 234 5.89 18.65 -3.36
CA ASN A 234 5.58 17.43 -2.64
C ASN A 234 6.46 17.32 -1.39
N ASP A 235 5.98 16.55 -0.41
CA ASP A 235 6.74 16.15 0.77
C ASP A 235 7.17 14.70 0.59
N PHE A 236 8.48 14.47 0.57
CA PHE A 236 9.10 13.15 0.64
C PHE A 236 9.81 13.02 1.97
N TYR A 237 9.34 12.20 2.89
CA TYR A 237 10.03 12.00 4.16
C TYR A 237 9.85 10.56 4.59
N HIS A 238 10.72 10.06 5.44
CA HIS A 238 10.57 8.74 6.03
C HIS A 238 10.57 7.59 5.00
N ASN A 239 11.13 7.79 3.82
CA ASN A 239 11.27 6.71 2.84
C ASN A 239 12.62 6.02 3.02
N ASN A 240 12.66 4.71 2.80
CA ASN A 240 13.90 3.95 2.68
C ASN A 240 14.28 3.85 1.21
N ILE A 241 15.38 4.49 0.83
CA ILE A 241 15.83 4.59 -0.55
C ILE A 241 17.16 3.84 -0.64
N VAL A 242 17.09 2.56 -1.00
CA VAL A 242 18.15 1.59 -0.72
C VAL A 242 18.59 0.85 -1.98
N ASN A 243 19.87 0.92 -2.31
CA ASN A 243 20.51 0.12 -3.35
C ASN A 243 19.77 0.17 -4.69
N ASN A 244 19.23 1.34 -5.04
CA ASN A 244 18.82 1.61 -6.41
C ASN A 244 20.07 2.04 -7.20
N ASP A 245 20.16 1.71 -8.49
CA ASP A 245 21.32 2.13 -9.29
C ASP A 245 21.45 3.68 -9.28
N ILE A 246 20.31 4.35 -9.26
CA ILE A 246 20.15 5.79 -9.00
C ILE A 246 19.03 5.98 -7.98
N GLN A 247 19.36 6.50 -6.78
CA GLN A 247 18.39 6.67 -5.69
C GLN A 247 17.25 7.61 -6.06
N ALA A 248 17.58 8.81 -6.54
CA ALA A 248 16.62 9.80 -7.02
C ALA A 248 17.26 10.67 -8.12
N ILE A 249 16.47 11.07 -9.12
CA ILE A 249 16.91 11.96 -10.19
C ILE A 249 15.81 12.91 -10.66
N PHE A 250 16.20 14.16 -10.93
CA PHE A 250 15.38 15.15 -11.63
C PHE A 250 15.80 15.24 -13.09
N VAL A 251 14.87 14.94 -14.00
CA VAL A 251 15.14 15.07 -15.44
C VAL A 251 14.70 16.42 -15.98
N VAL A 252 13.66 17.01 -15.40
CA VAL A 252 13.25 18.40 -15.68
C VAL A 252 12.66 19.02 -14.43
N TYR A 253 13.11 20.23 -14.11
CA TYR A 253 12.69 20.97 -12.91
C TYR A 253 11.27 21.53 -13.04
N GLY A 254 10.51 21.48 -11.94
CA GLY A 254 9.29 22.25 -11.77
C GLY A 254 9.60 23.70 -11.38
N SER A 255 8.59 24.58 -11.39
CA SER A 255 8.75 25.98 -10.99
C SER A 255 8.93 26.19 -9.47
N LYS A 256 8.78 25.12 -8.68
CA LYS A 256 8.97 25.09 -7.22
C LYS A 256 9.64 23.77 -6.83
N PRO A 257 10.47 23.74 -5.78
CA PRO A 257 11.13 22.51 -5.35
C PRO A 257 10.18 21.55 -4.62
N ASN A 258 10.60 20.31 -4.46
CA ASN A 258 10.01 19.38 -3.50
C ASN A 258 10.75 19.51 -2.16
N ARG A 259 10.10 19.14 -1.07
CA ARG A 259 10.74 18.97 0.23
C ARG A 259 11.05 17.51 0.43
N TRP A 260 12.27 17.20 0.87
CA TRP A 260 12.71 15.83 1.16
C TRP A 260 12.83 15.56 2.65
N ASP A 261 12.15 16.37 3.46
CA ASP A 261 12.09 16.25 4.90
C ASP A 261 10.77 16.82 5.43
N LYS A 262 10.48 16.49 6.68
CA LYS A 262 9.35 17.04 7.42
C LYS A 262 9.66 17.06 8.90
N ASN A 263 9.45 18.22 9.54
CA ASN A 263 9.60 18.40 10.98
C ASN A 263 10.98 17.99 11.55
N SER A 264 12.06 18.21 10.79
CA SER A 264 13.45 17.83 11.15
C SER A 264 13.78 16.35 10.99
N GLU A 265 12.96 15.58 10.28
CA GLU A 265 13.29 14.20 9.87
C GLU A 265 13.13 14.05 8.35
N GLY A 266 14.12 13.41 7.73
CA GLY A 266 14.21 13.22 6.29
C GLY A 266 13.96 11.78 5.86
N ASN A 267 14.68 11.34 4.84
CA ASN A 267 14.64 9.98 4.30
C ASN A 267 15.94 9.25 4.62
N TYR A 268 15.89 7.92 4.57
CA TYR A 268 17.10 7.11 4.59
C TYR A 268 17.60 6.87 3.16
N TRP A 269 18.90 7.11 2.95
CA TRP A 269 19.58 6.92 1.67
C TRP A 269 20.75 5.98 1.87
N SER A 270 20.78 4.84 1.18
CA SER A 270 21.84 3.85 1.43
C SER A 270 23.23 4.25 0.95
N ASP A 271 23.32 5.35 0.19
CA ASP A 271 24.57 5.98 -0.28
C ASP A 271 24.89 7.29 0.46
N TYR A 272 24.10 7.68 1.47
CA TYR A 272 24.45 8.79 2.35
C TYR A 272 25.67 8.41 3.21
N ASN A 273 26.69 9.27 3.18
CA ASN A 273 27.97 9.07 3.86
C ASN A 273 28.35 10.22 4.79
N GLY A 274 27.39 11.06 5.16
CA GLY A 274 27.59 12.15 6.10
C GLY A 274 27.86 11.66 7.53
N THR A 275 28.21 12.59 8.41
CA THR A 275 28.46 12.33 9.82
C THR A 275 27.22 12.56 10.66
N ASP A 276 27.14 11.91 11.81
CA ASP A 276 26.19 12.19 12.88
C ASP A 276 26.98 12.38 14.17
N SER A 277 27.39 13.63 14.41
CA SER A 277 28.32 13.98 15.48
C SER A 277 27.65 14.04 16.85
N ASN A 278 26.37 14.43 16.88
CA ASN A 278 25.56 14.53 18.09
C ASN A 278 24.84 13.21 18.43
N ARG A 279 24.86 12.22 17.53
CA ARG A 279 24.28 10.88 17.66
C ARG A 279 22.77 10.90 17.85
N ASP A 280 22.09 11.81 17.15
CA ASP A 280 20.62 11.89 17.19
C ASP A 280 19.95 11.05 16.09
N GLY A 281 20.74 10.34 15.27
CA GLY A 281 20.24 9.49 14.19
C GLY A 281 19.95 10.25 12.89
N ILE A 282 20.24 11.55 12.85
CA ILE A 282 20.10 12.43 11.69
C ILE A 282 21.50 12.87 11.25
N GLY A 283 21.72 12.92 9.94
CA GLY A 283 22.97 13.37 9.37
C GLY A 283 23.19 14.88 9.56
N ASP A 284 24.41 15.27 9.95
CA ASP A 284 24.85 16.66 10.16
C ASP A 284 24.87 17.49 8.85
N SER A 285 24.78 16.82 7.69
CA SER A 285 24.86 17.44 6.37
C SER A 285 23.72 17.00 5.47
N ALA A 286 23.17 17.92 4.69
CA ALA A 286 22.07 17.63 3.77
C ALA A 286 22.49 16.62 2.68
N TYR A 287 21.59 15.72 2.30
CA TYR A 287 21.71 14.91 1.10
C TYR A 287 21.15 15.69 -0.10
N VAL A 288 22.03 16.09 -1.02
CA VAL A 288 21.66 16.92 -2.18
C VAL A 288 21.23 16.03 -3.35
N ILE A 289 19.95 16.07 -3.72
CA ILE A 289 19.42 15.34 -4.89
C ILE A 289 19.65 16.15 -6.17
N ALA A 290 19.32 17.45 -6.14
CA ALA A 290 19.48 18.37 -7.24
C ALA A 290 19.46 19.84 -6.74
N GLU A 291 19.62 20.81 -7.65
CA GLU A 291 19.48 22.23 -7.32
C GLU A 291 18.12 22.50 -6.66
N ASP A 292 18.13 23.21 -5.53
CA ASP A 292 16.97 23.49 -4.66
C ASP A 292 16.20 22.25 -4.15
N ASN A 293 16.74 21.04 -4.31
CA ASN A 293 16.12 19.79 -3.84
C ASN A 293 17.13 19.00 -3.03
N SER A 294 17.18 19.29 -1.73
CA SER A 294 17.94 18.56 -0.73
C SER A 294 17.00 17.94 0.31
N ASP A 295 17.46 16.84 0.88
CA ASP A 295 17.00 16.32 2.16
C ASP A 295 17.92 16.91 3.23
N ASP A 296 17.41 17.84 4.02
CA ASP A 296 18.20 18.57 5.02
C ASP A 296 18.40 17.78 6.32
N PHE A 297 17.65 16.67 6.49
CA PHE A 297 17.66 15.85 7.70
C PHE A 297 17.76 14.35 7.35
N PRO A 298 18.75 13.93 6.55
CA PRO A 298 18.84 12.54 6.10
C PRO A 298 19.01 11.62 7.31
N LEU A 299 18.26 10.52 7.33
CA LEU A 299 18.32 9.55 8.41
C LEU A 299 19.60 8.72 8.29
N MET A 300 20.27 8.47 9.41
CA MET A 300 21.45 7.61 9.48
C MET A 300 21.10 6.11 9.33
N ASN A 301 19.84 5.76 9.57
CA ASN A 301 19.32 4.39 9.52
C ASN A 301 17.99 4.33 8.77
N PRO A 302 17.61 3.17 8.18
CA PRO A 302 16.33 2.98 7.55
C PRO A 302 15.18 3.41 8.47
N TYR A 303 14.33 4.26 7.93
CA TYR A 303 13.04 4.56 8.50
C TYR A 303 12.23 3.27 8.69
N TRP A 304 11.52 3.15 9.80
CA TRP A 304 10.60 2.03 10.06
C TRP A 304 11.22 0.69 10.44
N ASN A 305 12.04 0.74 11.48
CA ASN A 305 11.90 -0.26 12.50
C ASN A 305 11.63 0.37 13.87
N PRO A 306 10.36 0.59 14.24
CA PRO A 306 10.03 1.17 15.55
C PRO A 306 10.50 0.28 16.71
N ALA A 307 10.82 -0.99 16.46
CA ALA A 307 11.40 -1.88 17.46
C ALA A 307 12.94 -1.76 17.58
N ASP A 308 13.62 -1.13 16.63
CA ASP A 308 15.06 -0.80 16.72
C ASP A 308 15.18 0.64 17.21
N ILE A 309 15.10 0.77 18.53
CA ILE A 309 15.07 2.04 19.25
C ILE A 309 16.45 2.68 19.28
N ASN A 310 17.52 1.88 19.29
CA ASN A 310 18.89 2.40 19.23
C ASN A 310 19.36 2.68 17.80
N HIS A 311 18.54 2.32 16.80
CA HIS A 311 18.83 2.44 15.38
C HIS A 311 20.15 1.76 14.99
N ASP A 312 20.46 0.59 15.57
CA ASP A 312 21.66 -0.20 15.25
C ASP A 312 21.43 -1.21 14.12
N LEU A 313 20.26 -1.14 13.48
CA LEU A 313 19.75 -2.03 12.45
C LEU A 313 19.44 -3.44 12.94
N LYS A 314 19.33 -3.66 14.25
CA LYS A 314 19.03 -4.96 14.84
C LYS A 314 18.06 -4.80 16.00
N VAL A 315 16.84 -5.32 15.86
CA VAL A 315 15.97 -5.46 17.04
C VAL A 315 16.57 -6.50 17.97
N ASN A 316 17.11 -6.07 19.09
CA ASN A 316 17.80 -6.93 20.02
C ASN A 316 17.53 -6.53 21.47
N CYS A 317 18.33 -7.05 22.41
CA CYS A 317 18.12 -6.81 23.83
C CYS A 317 18.43 -5.37 24.25
N GLU A 318 19.22 -4.64 23.45
CA GLU A 318 19.51 -3.24 23.67
C GLU A 318 18.25 -2.38 23.47
N ASP A 319 17.44 -2.63 22.44
CA ASP A 319 16.18 -1.91 22.23
C ASP A 319 15.17 -2.15 23.35
N ILE A 320 15.04 -3.42 23.75
CA ILE A 320 14.21 -3.79 24.89
C ILE A 320 14.71 -3.06 26.15
N SER A 321 16.03 -2.98 26.35
CA SER A 321 16.61 -2.28 27.49
C SER A 321 16.31 -0.77 27.45
N ILE A 322 16.37 -0.12 26.30
CA ILE A 322 16.08 1.32 26.18
C ILE A 322 14.62 1.60 26.51
N SER A 323 13.69 0.82 25.95
CA SER A 323 12.27 0.98 26.27
C SER A 323 11.96 0.63 27.72
N ALA A 324 12.58 -0.42 28.27
CA ALA A 324 12.44 -0.78 29.68
C ALA A 324 12.95 0.33 30.63
N ASN A 325 14.04 1.02 30.28
CA ASN A 325 14.56 2.14 31.07
C ASN A 325 13.62 3.37 31.08
N ALA A 326 12.86 3.55 29.99
CA ALA A 326 11.85 4.60 29.87
C ALA A 326 10.45 4.16 30.35
N PHE A 327 10.28 2.91 30.80
CA PHE A 327 8.97 2.35 31.14
C PHE A 327 8.23 3.18 32.19
N GLY A 328 6.97 3.54 31.89
CA GLY A 328 6.12 4.38 32.71
C GLY A 328 6.39 5.88 32.58
N ALA A 329 7.40 6.29 31.81
CA ALA A 329 7.68 7.70 31.56
C ALA A 329 6.64 8.34 30.64
N ILE A 330 6.37 9.62 30.90
CA ILE A 330 5.58 10.54 30.08
C ILE A 330 6.43 11.80 29.77
N PRO A 331 6.08 12.63 28.78
CA PRO A 331 6.81 13.86 28.48
C PRO A 331 7.07 14.71 29.73
N GLY A 332 8.34 15.06 29.95
CA GLY A 332 8.80 15.79 31.14
C GLY A 332 9.30 14.91 32.29
N SER A 333 9.19 13.58 32.19
CA SER A 333 9.83 12.67 33.15
C SER A 333 11.35 12.67 32.99
N PRO A 334 12.16 12.50 34.07
CA PRO A 334 13.61 12.46 33.97
C PRO A 334 14.17 11.34 33.05
N ASN A 335 13.41 10.26 32.90
CA ASN A 335 13.73 9.12 32.04
C ASN A 335 12.83 9.05 30.79
N TRP A 336 12.19 10.17 30.42
CA TRP A 336 11.42 10.23 29.17
C TRP A 336 12.34 10.02 27.98
N ASN A 337 12.00 9.03 27.15
CA ASN A 337 12.62 8.82 25.86
C ASN A 337 11.52 8.77 24.80
N PRO A 338 11.41 9.77 23.91
CA PRO A 338 10.39 9.77 22.86
C PRO A 338 10.54 8.61 21.88
N HIS A 339 11.75 8.06 21.70
CA HIS A 339 12.00 6.88 20.86
C HIS A 339 11.52 5.56 21.49
N ALA A 340 11.15 5.58 22.77
CA ALA A 340 10.60 4.42 23.46
C ALA A 340 9.07 4.37 23.48
N ASP A 341 8.39 5.46 23.11
CA ASP A 341 6.93 5.54 22.95
C ASP A 341 6.59 5.29 21.48
N ILE A 342 6.41 4.02 21.12
CA ILE A 342 6.32 3.54 19.73
C ILE A 342 4.94 2.94 19.41
N THR A 343 4.00 3.02 20.35
CA THR A 343 2.63 2.50 20.23
C THR A 343 1.61 3.43 20.87
N GLY A 344 0.33 3.24 20.54
CA GLY A 344 -0.74 3.99 21.20
C GLY A 344 -2.13 3.42 20.96
N LYS A 345 -3.16 4.28 20.94
CA LYS A 345 -4.57 3.87 20.73
C LYS A 345 -4.76 3.11 19.41
N THR A 346 -3.95 3.43 18.42
CA THR A 346 -3.70 2.64 17.22
C THR A 346 -2.25 2.19 17.26
N MET A 347 -1.96 0.95 16.83
CA MET A 347 -0.58 0.47 16.74
C MET A 347 0.26 1.47 15.94
N LEU A 348 1.48 1.76 16.38
CA LEU A 348 2.44 2.66 15.70
C LEU A 348 2.15 4.17 15.78
N VAL A 349 1.23 4.63 16.65
CA VAL A 349 1.06 6.05 16.95
C VAL A 349 1.40 6.28 18.42
N PRO A 350 2.48 7.01 18.78
CA PRO A 350 2.86 7.29 20.16
C PRO A 350 1.68 7.89 20.95
N ASP A 351 1.42 7.41 22.17
CA ASP A 351 0.34 7.95 23.02
C ASP A 351 0.78 8.81 24.20
N GLY A 352 2.05 9.24 24.16
CA GLY A 352 2.67 10.08 25.16
C GLY A 352 3.07 9.31 26.40
N LYS A 353 3.24 7.98 26.30
CA LYS A 353 3.56 7.12 27.43
C LYS A 353 4.26 5.84 26.97
N VAL A 354 5.45 5.61 27.53
CA VAL A 354 6.13 4.32 27.37
C VAL A 354 5.48 3.28 28.27
N ASP A 355 4.89 2.24 27.70
CA ASP A 355 4.28 1.13 28.42
C ASP A 355 4.54 -0.25 27.79
N MET A 356 3.78 -1.25 28.25
CA MET A 356 4.02 -2.65 27.88
C MET A 356 3.70 -2.91 26.40
N ARG A 357 2.90 -2.06 25.75
CA ARG A 357 2.61 -2.17 24.33
C ARG A 357 3.85 -1.84 23.50
N ASP A 358 4.64 -0.86 23.92
CA ASP A 358 5.91 -0.49 23.29
C ASP A 358 6.91 -1.63 23.38
N ILE A 359 7.15 -2.11 24.60
CA ILE A 359 8.04 -3.25 24.84
C ILE A 359 7.53 -4.50 24.10
N GLY A 360 6.22 -4.71 24.06
CA GLY A 360 5.59 -5.79 23.32
C GLY A 360 5.83 -5.72 21.81
N LEU A 361 5.85 -4.51 21.23
CA LEU A 361 6.16 -4.30 19.82
C LEU A 361 7.64 -4.60 19.53
N ILE A 362 8.55 -4.21 20.43
CA ILE A 362 9.98 -4.56 20.31
C ILE A 362 10.16 -6.07 20.36
N ALA A 363 9.62 -6.71 21.40
CA ALA A 363 9.71 -8.15 21.59
C ALA A 363 9.14 -8.94 20.40
N LYS A 364 8.05 -8.45 19.79
CA LYS A 364 7.46 -9.03 18.58
C LYS A 364 8.42 -9.02 17.38
N ASN A 365 9.28 -8.01 17.27
CA ASN A 365 10.21 -7.86 16.17
C ASN A 365 11.65 -8.32 16.51
N TYR A 366 11.88 -8.86 17.71
CA TYR A 366 13.19 -9.30 18.17
C TYR A 366 13.87 -10.26 17.19
N GLY A 367 15.15 -10.01 16.90
CA GLY A 367 15.97 -10.78 15.98
C GLY A 367 15.89 -10.31 14.52
N GLN A 368 15.09 -9.30 14.19
CA GLN A 368 15.11 -8.68 12.87
C GLN A 368 16.39 -7.86 12.69
N THR A 369 17.03 -8.01 11.53
CA THR A 369 18.21 -7.25 11.14
C THR A 369 17.99 -6.58 9.79
N TYR A 370 18.26 -5.29 9.70
CA TYR A 370 18.04 -4.46 8.53
C TYR A 370 19.39 -4.24 7.87
N VAL A 371 19.77 -5.14 6.97
CA VAL A 371 21.08 -5.07 6.34
C VAL A 371 21.06 -3.94 5.31
N ALA A 372 21.73 -2.82 5.61
CA ALA A 372 22.33 -2.01 4.56
C ALA A 372 23.49 -2.85 3.99
N LYS A 373 23.34 -3.34 2.76
CA LYS A 373 24.43 -4.01 2.05
C LYS A 373 24.95 -3.12 0.96
#